data_AF-A0A844E5W5-F1
#
_entry.id   AF-A0A844E5W5-F1
#
_cell.length_a   1.000
_cell.length_b   1.000
_cell.length_c   1.000
_cell.angle_alpha   90.00
_cell.angle_beta   90.00
_cell.angle_gamma   90.00
#
_symmetry.space_group_name_H-M   'P 1'
#
loop_
_entity.id
_entity.type
_entity.pdbx_description
1 polymer ?
#
loop_
_entity_poly.entity_id
_entity_poly.type
_entity_poly.pdbx_seq_one_letter_code
_entity_poly.pdbx_strand_id
1 'polypeptide(L)'
;MKKLKKFAALLLVGVMALALLTACGGGGGPTEEQKVLAQISQEKGVQATNDAKLREVAERNLNEDLNAQFKILGHAGAFNFHTDTLEGDLVITITARYDYKDTLLSYVLDKISHHVDTDHNASVEQDGNWSNIGVVVKSNNEQSYIGISIRIKGKK
;
A
#
# COMPACT_ATOMS: atom_id res chain seq x y z
N MET A 1 33.14 -39.98 -12.76
CA MET A 1 32.70 -38.74 -13.43
C MET A 1 31.18 -38.61 -13.28
N LYS A 2 30.72 -37.78 -12.34
CA LYS A 2 29.28 -37.56 -12.05
C LYS A 2 28.69 -36.62 -13.09
N LYS A 3 27.62 -37.07 -13.75
CA LYS A 3 26.88 -36.34 -14.77
C LYS A 3 26.00 -35.28 -14.12
N LEU A 4 26.40 -34.01 -14.17
CA LEU A 4 25.50 -32.89 -13.89
C LEU A 4 24.87 -32.45 -15.20
N LYS A 5 23.57 -32.71 -15.28
CA LYS A 5 22.69 -32.40 -16.40
C LYS A 5 22.47 -30.89 -16.46
N LYS A 6 22.55 -30.35 -17.68
CA LYS A 6 22.14 -29.00 -18.03
C LYS A 6 20.64 -28.86 -17.75
N PHE A 7 20.27 -27.95 -16.86
CA PHE A 7 18.97 -27.27 -16.87
C PHE A 7 19.34 -25.80 -17.07
N ALA A 8 19.36 -25.36 -18.33
CA ALA A 8 18.22 -24.72 -18.95
C ALA A 8 17.94 -23.36 -18.28
N ALA A 9 18.54 -22.33 -18.87
CA ALA A 9 18.10 -20.95 -18.73
C ALA A 9 16.61 -20.87 -19.09
N LEU A 10 15.81 -20.33 -18.18
CA LEU A 10 14.45 -19.81 -18.34
C LEU A 10 14.13 -19.22 -16.93
N LEU A 11 13.86 -17.95 -16.69
CA LEU A 11 13.34 -16.87 -17.52
C LEU A 11 13.87 -15.53 -17.01
N LEU A 12 14.40 -14.75 -17.95
CA LEU A 12 14.36 -13.29 -17.93
C LEU A 12 12.88 -12.85 -17.87
N VAL A 13 12.30 -12.70 -16.68
CA VAL A 13 10.97 -12.06 -16.53
C VAL A 13 11.19 -10.63 -16.06
N GLY A 14 11.34 -9.75 -17.06
CA GLY A 14 10.82 -8.39 -17.08
C GLY A 14 10.95 -7.54 -15.81
N VAL A 15 12.15 -7.03 -15.54
CA VAL A 15 12.27 -5.67 -15.00
C VAL A 15 11.91 -4.71 -16.14
N MET A 16 10.62 -4.67 -16.50
CA MET A 16 10.15 -3.84 -17.62
C MET A 16 8.88 -3.12 -17.22
N ALA A 17 9.07 -2.08 -16.38
CA ALA A 17 8.36 -0.79 -16.44
C ALA A 17 8.56 -0.02 -15.12
N LEU A 18 9.80 0.39 -14.82
CA LEU A 18 10.04 1.43 -13.80
C LEU A 18 9.88 2.86 -14.38
N ALA A 19 9.30 2.99 -15.58
CA ALA A 19 9.38 4.20 -16.40
C ALA A 19 8.07 5.00 -16.51
N LEU A 20 7.11 4.80 -15.61
CA LEU A 20 5.86 5.60 -15.60
C LEU A 20 5.58 6.25 -14.24
N LEU A 21 6.60 6.70 -13.51
CA LEU A 21 6.41 7.78 -12.55
C LEU A 21 6.94 9.07 -13.15
N THR A 22 5.95 9.87 -13.57
CA THR A 22 6.05 11.23 -14.06
C THR A 22 7.08 12.08 -13.31
N ALA A 23 7.94 12.68 -14.12
CA ALA A 23 8.72 13.89 -13.91
C ALA A 23 8.41 14.71 -12.63
N CYS A 24 9.36 14.74 -11.69
CA CYS A 24 9.90 15.98 -11.13
C CYS A 24 11.25 15.68 -10.44
N GLY A 25 12.34 16.22 -10.99
CA GLY A 25 13.57 16.51 -10.23
C GLY A 25 14.53 15.34 -9.94
N GLY A 26 15.49 15.14 -10.84
CA GLY A 26 16.91 14.89 -10.51
C GLY A 26 17.29 13.71 -9.60
N GLY A 27 17.83 12.64 -10.21
CA GLY A 27 18.92 11.82 -9.62
C GLY A 27 18.71 11.22 -8.22
N GLY A 28 17.48 11.12 -7.73
CA GLY A 28 17.14 10.55 -6.43
C GLY A 28 16.68 9.11 -6.56
N GLY A 29 17.04 8.27 -5.59
CA GLY A 29 16.51 6.92 -5.47
C GLY A 29 14.97 6.89 -5.34
N PRO A 30 14.38 5.69 -5.22
CA PRO A 30 12.93 5.55 -5.16
C PRO A 30 12.33 6.34 -4.01
N THR A 31 11.19 6.99 -4.25
CA THR A 31 10.41 7.67 -3.22
C THR A 31 9.89 6.66 -2.19
N GLU A 32 9.52 7.14 -1.00
CA GLU A 32 9.01 6.23 0.05
C GLU A 32 7.71 5.53 -0.36
N GLU A 33 6.83 6.22 -1.09
CA GLU A 33 5.63 5.61 -1.68
C GLU A 33 5.99 4.50 -2.68
N GLN A 34 7.01 4.69 -3.52
CA GLN A 34 7.48 3.67 -4.46
C GLN A 34 8.02 2.42 -3.75
N LYS A 35 8.71 2.59 -2.62
CA LYS A 35 9.19 1.45 -1.81
C LYS A 35 8.03 0.67 -1.22
N VAL A 36 7.05 1.35 -0.64
CA VAL A 36 5.83 0.72 -0.10
C VAL A 36 5.09 -0.06 -1.19
N LEU A 37 4.88 0.55 -2.36
CA LEU A 37 4.21 -0.11 -3.48
C LEU A 37 4.96 -1.35 -3.96
N ALA A 38 6.30 -1.30 -4.01
CA ALA A 38 7.12 -2.45 -4.37
C ALA A 38 6.98 -3.59 -3.35
N GLN A 39 6.91 -3.26 -2.06
CA GLN A 39 6.71 -4.24 -1.01
C GLN A 39 5.31 -4.86 -1.04
N ILE A 40 4.26 -4.05 -1.20
CA ILE A 40 2.88 -4.55 -1.38
C ILE A 40 2.81 -5.47 -2.60
N SER A 41 3.46 -5.08 -3.70
CA SER A 41 3.55 -5.88 -4.92
C SER A 41 4.16 -7.25 -4.65
N GLN A 42 5.25 -7.30 -3.86
CA GLN A 42 5.90 -8.54 -3.46
C GLN A 42 5.01 -9.39 -2.54
N GLU A 43 4.46 -8.79 -1.48
CA GLU A 43 3.67 -9.51 -0.47
C GLU A 43 2.35 -10.05 -1.03
N LYS A 44 1.74 -9.34 -1.97
CA LYS A 44 0.45 -9.72 -2.57
C LYS A 44 0.60 -10.41 -3.92
N GLY A 45 1.81 -10.48 -4.49
CA GLY A 45 2.05 -11.11 -5.79
C GLY A 45 1.40 -10.37 -6.97
N VAL A 46 1.26 -9.05 -6.88
CA VAL A 46 0.62 -8.19 -7.90
C VAL A 46 1.55 -7.07 -8.36
N GLN A 47 1.21 -6.36 -9.43
CA GLN A 47 1.83 -5.09 -9.77
C GLN A 47 0.98 -3.95 -9.19
N ALA A 48 1.34 -3.45 -8.00
CA ALA A 48 0.62 -2.37 -7.35
C ALA A 48 0.95 -1.01 -7.99
N THR A 49 -0.08 -0.24 -8.33
CA THR A 49 0.04 1.15 -8.79
C THR A 49 -0.62 2.11 -7.80
N ASN A 50 -0.12 3.35 -7.77
CA ASN A 50 -0.66 4.42 -6.94
C ASN A 50 -1.75 5.18 -7.69
N ASP A 51 -3.03 4.81 -7.50
CA ASP A 51 -4.17 5.52 -8.06
C ASP A 51 -4.23 6.95 -7.52
N ALA A 52 -4.30 7.94 -8.40
CA ALA A 52 -4.27 9.33 -7.98
C ALA A 52 -5.45 9.70 -7.06
N LYS A 53 -6.66 9.20 -7.34
CA LYS A 53 -7.86 9.52 -6.54
C LYS A 53 -7.82 8.81 -5.20
N LEU A 54 -7.40 7.55 -5.17
CA LEU A 54 -7.25 6.83 -3.89
C LEU A 54 -6.12 7.41 -3.06
N ARG A 55 -5.03 7.89 -3.68
CA ARG A 55 -3.95 8.60 -3.00
C ARG A 55 -4.44 9.90 -2.37
N GLU A 56 -5.28 10.66 -3.06
CA GLU A 56 -5.92 11.86 -2.48
C GLU A 56 -6.79 11.51 -1.27
N VAL A 57 -7.58 10.43 -1.34
CA VAL A 57 -8.35 9.94 -0.19
C VAL A 57 -7.43 9.54 0.97
N ALA A 58 -6.35 8.81 0.68
CA ALA A 58 -5.36 8.40 1.68
C ALA A 58 -4.71 9.62 2.34
N GLU A 59 -4.32 10.62 1.54
CA GLU A 59 -3.70 11.85 2.00
C GLU A 59 -4.64 12.68 2.85
N ARG A 60 -5.90 12.84 2.44
CA ARG A 60 -6.89 13.59 3.21
C ARG A 60 -7.10 12.97 4.59
N ASN A 61 -7.35 11.66 4.66
CA ASN A 61 -7.58 10.96 5.92
C ASN A 61 -6.32 10.95 6.81
N LEU A 62 -5.14 10.75 6.22
CA LEU A 62 -3.88 10.85 6.97
C LEU A 62 -3.67 12.26 7.53
N ASN A 63 -3.95 13.31 6.76
CA ASN A 63 -3.86 14.69 7.24
C ASN A 63 -4.86 14.96 8.37
N GLU A 64 -6.08 14.44 8.27
CA GLU A 64 -7.08 14.57 9.33
C GLU A 64 -6.59 13.95 10.64
N ASP A 65 -6.06 12.72 10.60
CA ASP A 65 -5.53 12.05 11.79
C ASP A 65 -4.32 12.79 12.40
N LEU A 66 -3.44 13.31 11.56
CA LEU A 66 -2.28 14.10 11.99
C LEU A 66 -2.70 15.44 12.60
N ASN A 67 -3.66 16.14 11.98
CA ASN A 67 -4.14 17.45 12.43
C ASN A 67 -4.97 17.35 13.71
N ALA A 68 -5.76 16.29 13.85
CA ALA A 68 -6.62 16.09 14.99
C ALA A 68 -5.83 15.64 16.25
N GLN A 69 -4.49 15.52 16.16
CA GLN A 69 -3.59 15.01 17.20
C GLN A 69 -4.08 13.68 17.81
N PHE A 70 -4.87 12.91 17.06
CA PHE A 70 -5.41 11.64 17.53
C PHE A 70 -4.27 10.62 17.68
N LYS A 71 -4.52 9.64 18.54
CA LYS A 71 -3.59 8.68 19.17
C LYS A 71 -2.73 7.80 18.23
N ILE A 72 -2.66 8.04 16.92
CA ILE A 72 -1.65 7.39 16.06
C ILE A 72 -0.23 7.81 16.48
N LEU A 73 -0.08 9.00 17.09
CA LEU A 73 1.19 9.57 17.56
C LEU A 73 1.77 8.90 18.84
N GLY A 74 0.98 8.16 19.62
CA GLY A 74 1.34 7.86 21.03
C GLY A 74 1.67 6.40 21.40
N HIS A 75 1.28 5.41 20.59
CA HIS A 75 1.43 3.99 20.95
C HIS A 75 1.90 3.13 19.78
N ALA A 76 2.84 2.22 20.03
CA ALA A 76 3.28 1.25 19.03
C ALA A 76 2.07 0.40 18.57
N GLY A 77 1.84 0.32 17.26
CA GLY A 77 0.70 -0.42 16.68
C GLY A 77 -0.62 0.33 16.60
N ALA A 78 -0.65 1.65 16.86
CA ALA A 78 -1.84 2.47 16.63
C ALA A 78 -2.11 2.67 15.13
N PHE A 79 -3.35 2.38 14.72
CA PHE A 79 -3.88 2.63 13.38
C PHE A 79 -5.32 3.12 13.49
N ASN A 80 -5.77 3.89 12.50
CA ASN A 80 -7.18 4.26 12.33
C ASN A 80 -7.70 3.71 11.01
N PHE A 81 -9.00 3.43 10.98
CA PHE A 81 -9.73 3.09 9.78
C PHE A 81 -10.71 4.20 9.42
N HIS A 82 -10.82 4.45 8.12
CA HIS A 82 -11.76 5.40 7.55
C HIS A 82 -12.54 4.73 6.44
N THR A 83 -13.82 5.08 6.36
CA THR A 83 -14.72 4.60 5.32
C THR A 83 -15.13 5.77 4.45
N ASP A 84 -14.93 5.61 3.14
CA ASP A 84 -15.17 6.60 2.12
C ASP A 84 -15.97 6.03 0.96
N THR A 85 -16.45 6.91 0.10
CA THR A 85 -17.07 6.55 -1.18
C THR A 85 -16.38 7.29 -2.31
N LEU A 86 -15.92 6.55 -3.33
CA LEU A 86 -15.33 7.11 -4.53
C LEU A 86 -16.07 6.57 -5.74
N GLU A 87 -16.77 7.45 -6.46
CA GLU A 87 -17.55 7.10 -7.65
C GLU A 87 -18.63 6.01 -7.40
N GLY A 88 -19.15 5.95 -6.18
CA GLY A 88 -20.14 4.96 -5.75
C GLY A 88 -19.54 3.65 -5.22
N ASP A 89 -18.23 3.45 -5.33
CA ASP A 89 -17.53 2.33 -4.72
C ASP A 89 -17.10 2.64 -3.29
N LEU A 90 -17.16 1.64 -2.41
CA LEU A 90 -16.64 1.71 -1.05
C LEU A 90 -15.10 1.82 -1.08
N VAL A 91 -14.54 2.73 -0.30
CA VAL A 91 -13.09 2.89 -0.12
C VAL A 91 -12.78 2.78 1.37
N ILE A 92 -11.84 1.90 1.71
CA ILE A 92 -11.34 1.74 3.07
C ILE A 92 -9.94 2.31 3.12
N THR A 93 -9.70 3.21 4.06
CA THR A 93 -8.37 3.77 4.32
C THR A 93 -7.89 3.30 5.68
N ILE A 94 -6.68 2.76 5.75
CA ILE A 94 -5.95 2.65 7.00
C ILE A 94 -4.90 3.75 7.07
N THR A 95 -4.74 4.34 8.25
CA THR A 95 -3.64 5.25 8.56
C THR A 95 -2.88 4.68 9.75
N ALA A 96 -1.56 4.77 9.72
CA ALA A 96 -0.72 4.25 10.78
C ALA A 96 0.59 5.03 10.88
N ARG A 97 1.21 4.98 12.06
CA ARG A 97 2.64 5.29 12.18
C ARG A 97 3.40 4.26 11.36
N TYR A 98 4.32 4.70 10.53
CA TYR A 98 5.11 3.88 9.63
C TYR A 98 6.56 3.86 10.12
N ASP A 99 7.00 2.71 10.64
CA ASP A 99 8.42 2.37 10.66
C ASP A 99 8.73 1.51 9.44
N TYR A 100 9.90 1.71 8.83
CA TYR A 100 10.32 1.00 7.61
C TYR A 100 10.72 -0.45 7.90
N LYS A 101 9.93 -1.18 8.69
CA LYS A 101 10.14 -2.59 9.00
C LYS A 101 9.06 -3.41 8.32
N ASP A 102 9.49 -4.48 7.65
CA ASP A 102 8.59 -5.36 6.90
C ASP A 102 7.46 -5.94 7.74
N THR A 103 7.74 -6.22 9.02
CA THR A 103 6.74 -6.71 9.98
C THR A 103 5.60 -5.73 10.20
N LEU A 104 5.85 -4.43 10.12
CA LEU A 104 4.80 -3.44 10.34
C LEU A 104 3.91 -3.30 9.10
N LEU A 105 4.48 -3.23 7.89
CA LEU A 105 3.66 -3.11 6.68
C LEU A 105 2.77 -4.33 6.51
N SER A 106 3.34 -5.54 6.58
CA SER A 106 2.56 -6.79 6.52
C SER A 106 1.44 -6.83 7.57
N TYR A 107 1.70 -6.36 8.79
CA TYR A 107 0.67 -6.21 9.83
C TYR A 107 -0.42 -5.21 9.45
N VAL A 108 -0.07 -4.06 8.87
CA VAL A 108 -1.04 -3.08 8.35
C VAL A 108 -1.89 -3.70 7.25
N LEU A 109 -1.29 -4.44 6.30
CA LEU A 109 -2.04 -5.10 5.23
C LEU A 109 -3.00 -6.17 5.76
N ASP A 110 -2.58 -6.95 6.76
CA ASP A 110 -3.42 -7.94 7.45
C ASP A 110 -4.60 -7.27 8.16
N LYS A 111 -4.37 -6.13 8.83
CA LYS A 111 -5.43 -5.36 9.47
C LYS A 111 -6.45 -4.81 8.48
N ILE A 112 -6.02 -4.31 7.33
CA ILE A 112 -6.95 -3.92 6.26
C ILE A 112 -7.79 -5.12 5.84
N SER A 113 -7.16 -6.27 5.53
CA SER A 113 -7.87 -7.47 5.13
C SER A 113 -8.93 -7.89 6.13
N HIS A 114 -8.57 -7.95 7.41
CA HIS A 114 -9.49 -8.34 8.48
C HIS A 114 -10.64 -7.35 8.64
N HIS A 115 -10.37 -6.04 8.64
CA HIS A 115 -11.42 -5.02 8.80
C HIS A 115 -12.42 -5.04 7.64
N VAL A 116 -11.93 -5.25 6.41
CA VAL A 116 -12.81 -5.39 5.23
C VAL A 116 -13.69 -6.64 5.32
N ASP A 117 -13.12 -7.77 5.76
CA ASP A 117 -13.85 -9.03 5.91
C ASP A 117 -14.90 -8.97 7.01
N THR A 118 -14.52 -8.51 8.21
CA THR A 118 -15.42 -8.53 9.36
C THR A 118 -16.47 -7.44 9.34
N ASP A 119 -16.11 -6.21 8.95
CA ASP A 119 -16.96 -5.04 9.19
C ASP A 119 -17.77 -4.69 7.94
N HIS A 120 -17.30 -5.11 6.76
CA HIS A 120 -17.96 -4.84 5.48
C HIS A 120 -18.42 -6.11 4.75
N ASN A 121 -18.20 -7.31 5.33
CA ASN A 121 -18.57 -8.60 4.73
C ASN A 121 -18.10 -8.71 3.26
N ALA A 122 -16.90 -8.18 3.01
CA ALA A 122 -16.27 -8.08 1.70
C ALA A 122 -14.85 -8.64 1.78
N SER A 123 -14.16 -8.82 0.65
CA SER A 123 -12.79 -9.34 0.70
C SER A 123 -11.88 -8.56 -0.24
N VAL A 124 -10.71 -8.19 0.27
CA VAL A 124 -9.58 -7.67 -0.51
C VAL A 124 -8.67 -8.78 -1.02
N GLU A 125 -8.94 -10.05 -0.73
CA GLU A 125 -8.20 -11.19 -1.29
C GLU A 125 -8.53 -11.42 -2.77
N GLN A 126 -9.59 -10.80 -3.30
CA GLN A 126 -9.90 -10.86 -4.72
C GLN A 126 -8.77 -10.22 -5.55
N ASP A 127 -8.31 -10.96 -6.56
CA ASP A 127 -7.32 -10.51 -7.53
C ASP A 127 -7.72 -9.15 -8.11
N GLY A 128 -6.86 -8.14 -7.91
CA GLY A 128 -7.02 -6.80 -8.48
C GLY A 128 -7.29 -5.67 -7.48
N ASN A 129 -7.77 -5.95 -6.26
CA ASN A 129 -7.99 -4.89 -5.25
C ASN A 129 -6.66 -4.27 -4.78
N TRP A 130 -5.61 -5.09 -4.67
CA TRP A 130 -4.26 -4.65 -4.32
C TRP A 130 -3.48 -4.05 -5.50
N SER A 131 -3.95 -4.23 -6.73
CA SER A 131 -3.25 -3.75 -7.93
C SER A 131 -3.44 -2.25 -8.15
N ASN A 132 -4.54 -1.66 -7.66
CA ASN A 132 -4.79 -0.23 -7.78
C ASN A 132 -5.22 0.36 -6.43
N ILE A 133 -4.24 0.92 -5.72
CA ILE A 133 -4.38 1.41 -4.34
C ILE A 133 -3.92 2.87 -4.25
N GLY A 134 -4.31 3.56 -3.18
CA GLY A 134 -3.74 4.87 -2.83
C GLY A 134 -2.72 4.70 -1.73
N VAL A 135 -1.47 5.11 -1.96
CA VAL A 135 -0.41 5.12 -0.94
C VAL A 135 0.14 6.52 -0.80
N VAL A 136 0.15 7.02 0.42
CA VAL A 136 0.83 8.27 0.79
C VAL A 136 1.75 7.99 1.98
N VAL A 137 2.95 8.57 1.92
CA VAL A 137 3.89 8.52 3.04
C VAL A 137 4.26 9.96 3.41
N LYS A 138 4.05 10.31 4.67
CA LYS A 138 4.46 11.62 5.23
C LYS A 138 5.48 11.39 6.33
N SER A 139 6.58 12.14 6.28
CA SER A 139 7.64 12.04 7.27
C SER A 139 7.92 13.40 7.88
N ASN A 140 8.22 13.41 9.17
CA ASN A 140 8.86 14.52 9.85
C ASN A 140 10.23 14.05 10.40
N ASN A 141 10.91 14.88 11.19
CA ASN A 141 12.25 14.57 11.70
C ASN A 141 12.28 13.41 12.72
N GLU A 142 11.13 12.93 13.18
CA GLU A 142 11.01 11.95 14.26
C GLU A 142 10.32 10.66 13.81
N GLN A 143 9.35 10.75 12.89
CA GLN A 143 8.44 9.67 12.55
C GLN A 143 7.97 9.77 11.09
N SER A 144 7.73 8.61 10.49
CA SER A 144 6.98 8.49 9.24
C SER A 144 5.58 7.97 9.53
N TYR A 145 4.64 8.30 8.65
CA TYR A 145 3.25 7.87 8.70
C TYR A 145 2.83 7.46 7.29
N ILE A 146 1.91 6.50 7.25
CA ILE A 146 1.40 5.95 6.01
C ILE A 146 -0.12 6.03 6.01
N GLY A 147 -0.68 6.35 4.84
CA GLY A 147 -2.09 6.13 4.52
C GLY A 147 -2.18 5.16 3.35
N ILE A 148 -3.00 4.12 3.49
CA ILE A 148 -3.30 3.17 2.41
C ILE A 148 -4.81 3.13 2.19
N SER A 149 -5.25 3.53 1.00
CA SER A 149 -6.64 3.46 0.55
C SER A 149 -6.84 2.32 -0.44
N ILE A 150 -7.85 1.48 -0.20
CA ILE A 150 -8.24 0.39 -1.09
C ILE A 150 -9.69 0.55 -1.47
N ARG A 151 -9.95 0.49 -2.78
CA ARG A 151 -11.30 0.46 -3.31
C ARG A 151 -11.83 -0.97 -3.27
N ILE A 152 -13.00 -1.15 -2.69
CA ILE A 152 -13.73 -2.42 -2.67
C ILE A 152 -14.81 -2.33 -3.72
N LYS A 153 -14.60 -3.03 -4.84
CA LYS A 153 -15.63 -3.17 -5.86
C LYS A 153 -16.62 -4.24 -5.40
N GLY A 154 -17.91 -3.90 -5.38
CA GLY A 154 -18.96 -4.88 -5.04
C GLY A 154 -18.88 -6.10 -5.96
N LYS A 155 -19.18 -7.28 -5.43
CA LYS A 155 -19.50 -8.43 -6.29
C LYS A 155 -20.72 -8.02 -7.12
N LYS A 156 -20.54 -7.87 -8.43
CA LYS A 156 -21.66 -7.70 -9.36
C LYS A 156 -22.58 -8.91 -9.33
#